data_AF-A0A8J6QW93-F1
#
_entry.id   AF-A0A8J6QW93-F1
#
_cell.length_a   1.000
_cell.length_b   1.000
_cell.length_c   1.000
_cell.angle_alpha   90.00
_cell.angle_beta   90.00
_cell.angle_gamma   90.00
#
_symmetry.space_group_name_H-M   'P 1'
#
loop_
_entity.id
_entity.type
_entity.pdbx_description
1 polymer ?
#
loop_
_entity_poly.entity_id
_entity_poly.type
_entity_poly.pdbx_seq_one_letter_code
_entity_poly.pdbx_strand_id
1 'polypeptide(L)'
;MKNLACGCPGSQVRSVEKASSANQNSGRIETELRQWPTQLHLVPPHAPWLQGAHLLIAADCTPFAYAEFHRDFIKGRVLVNACPKLDDTSNYVNKLTEILQQNDIKSVTVTIMEVPCCRGMAIMAEQAVKASGKDIPLEIAIIGVAGERVA
;
A
#
# COMPACT_ATOMS: atom_id res chain seq x y z
N MET A 1 -19.71 -11.55 31.73
CA MET A 1 -18.80 -10.84 30.81
C MET A 1 -18.81 -11.60 29.49
N LYS A 2 -19.42 -11.05 28.43
CA LYS A 2 -19.50 -11.73 27.12
C LYS A 2 -18.15 -11.55 26.41
N ASN A 3 -17.40 -12.65 26.28
CA ASN A 3 -16.27 -12.74 25.37
C ASN A 3 -16.76 -12.51 23.93
N LEU A 4 -16.51 -11.32 23.38
CA LEU A 4 -16.51 -11.14 21.93
C LEU A 4 -15.15 -11.60 21.41
N ALA A 5 -15.03 -12.89 21.17
CA ALA A 5 -13.93 -13.48 20.42
C ALA A 5 -14.09 -13.15 18.93
N CYS A 6 -13.82 -11.89 18.54
CA CYS A 6 -13.49 -11.48 17.17
C CYS A 6 -13.14 -9.99 17.19
N GLY A 7 -11.92 -9.64 16.82
CA GLY A 7 -11.51 -8.24 16.67
C GLY A 7 -12.37 -7.47 15.65
N CYS A 8 -12.26 -6.14 15.66
CA CYS A 8 -12.95 -5.25 14.72
C CYS A 8 -12.81 -5.78 13.28
N PRO A 9 -13.90 -5.97 12.52
CA PRO A 9 -13.83 -6.44 11.13
C PRO A 9 -12.87 -5.61 10.26
N GLY A 10 -12.72 -4.33 10.57
CA GLY A 10 -11.78 -3.42 9.90
C GLY A 10 -10.30 -3.82 10.06
N SER A 11 -9.95 -4.59 11.08
CA SER A 11 -8.58 -5.08 11.34
C SER A 11 -8.40 -6.56 11.00
N GLN A 12 -9.44 -7.23 10.51
CA GLN A 12 -9.35 -8.64 10.17
C GLN A 12 -8.60 -8.83 8.85
N VAL A 13 -7.47 -9.53 8.93
CA VAL A 13 -6.64 -9.97 7.81
C VAL A 13 -7.47 -10.87 6.87
N ARG A 14 -7.73 -10.41 5.65
CA ARG A 14 -8.41 -11.17 4.58
C ARG A 14 -7.72 -11.03 3.23
N SER A 15 -7.61 -12.13 2.50
CA SER A 15 -7.37 -12.11 1.06
C SER A 15 -8.68 -11.84 0.33
N VAL A 16 -8.63 -11.00 -0.71
CA VAL A 16 -9.77 -10.68 -1.58
C VAL A 16 -9.59 -11.44 -2.88
N GLU A 17 -10.37 -12.49 -3.06
CA GLU A 17 -10.33 -13.31 -4.28
C GLU A 17 -10.82 -12.51 -5.49
N LYS A 18 -10.14 -12.69 -6.64
CA LYS A 18 -10.64 -12.19 -7.91
C LYS A 18 -11.78 -13.09 -8.35
N ALA A 19 -12.98 -12.56 -8.51
CA ALA A 19 -13.99 -13.25 -9.28
C ALA A 19 -13.47 -13.38 -10.72
N SER A 20 -13.44 -14.60 -11.27
CA SER A 20 -13.06 -14.85 -12.66
C SER A 20 -14.02 -14.11 -13.58
N SER A 21 -13.59 -12.98 -14.12
CA SER A 21 -14.42 -12.09 -14.93
C SER A 21 -14.27 -12.41 -16.40
N ALA A 22 -15.32 -13.02 -16.95
CA ALA A 22 -15.42 -13.44 -18.35
C ALA A 22 -15.94 -12.33 -19.30
N ASN A 23 -15.93 -11.04 -18.92
CA ASN A 23 -16.54 -9.98 -19.75
C ASN A 23 -15.75 -8.67 -19.76
N GLN A 24 -14.77 -8.59 -20.66
CA GLN A 24 -13.96 -7.40 -20.96
C GLN A 24 -14.77 -6.25 -21.62
N ASN A 25 -16.04 -6.47 -21.98
CA ASN A 25 -16.82 -5.54 -22.82
C ASN A 25 -17.79 -4.61 -22.07
N SER A 26 -17.73 -4.53 -20.74
CA SER A 26 -18.68 -3.70 -19.98
C SER A 26 -18.26 -2.24 -19.80
N GLY A 27 -17.03 -1.85 -20.20
CA GLY A 27 -16.46 -0.52 -19.91
C GLY A 27 -16.27 -0.23 -18.42
N ARG A 28 -16.54 -1.20 -17.54
CA ARG A 28 -16.40 -1.08 -16.08
C ARG A 28 -15.00 -1.50 -15.66
N ILE A 29 -14.35 -0.67 -14.85
CA ILE A 29 -13.07 -1.00 -14.22
C ILE A 29 -13.33 -1.99 -13.07
N GLU A 30 -12.66 -3.12 -13.10
CA GLU A 30 -12.70 -4.11 -12.03
C GLU A 30 -11.73 -3.78 -10.91
N THR A 31 -12.06 -4.21 -9.70
CA THR A 31 -11.14 -4.05 -8.57
C THR A 31 -9.89 -4.90 -8.76
N GLU A 32 -8.76 -4.25 -8.59
CA GLU A 32 -7.45 -4.91 -8.51
C GLU A 32 -6.97 -5.15 -7.07
N LEU A 33 -7.72 -4.72 -6.06
CA LEU A 33 -7.37 -4.94 -4.66
C LEU A 33 -7.46 -6.44 -4.30
N ARG A 34 -6.45 -6.95 -3.58
CA ARG A 34 -6.31 -8.39 -3.24
C ARG A 34 -6.29 -8.67 -1.74
N GLN A 35 -6.39 -7.65 -0.90
CA GLN A 35 -6.16 -7.78 0.52
C GLN A 35 -6.93 -6.74 1.34
N TRP A 36 -7.15 -7.06 2.61
CA TRP A 36 -7.68 -6.17 3.64
C TRP A 36 -7.04 -6.50 4.99
N PRO A 37 -6.75 -5.51 5.87
CA PRO A 37 -6.90 -4.07 5.66
C PRO A 37 -5.84 -3.46 4.72
N THR A 38 -6.07 -2.23 4.27
CA THR A 38 -5.08 -1.46 3.50
C THR A 38 -4.30 -0.46 4.34
N GLN A 39 -4.88 0.07 5.43
CA GLN A 39 -4.18 1.07 6.25
C GLN A 39 -2.91 0.48 6.87
N LEU A 40 -1.75 1.08 6.62
CA LEU A 40 -0.46 0.61 7.10
C LEU A 40 -0.47 0.40 8.62
N HIS A 41 -1.15 1.28 9.37
CA HIS A 41 -1.31 1.14 10.81
C HIS A 41 -1.95 -0.21 11.23
N LEU A 42 -2.89 -0.73 10.44
CA LEU A 42 -3.67 -1.94 10.75
C LEU A 42 -3.05 -3.22 10.16
N VAL A 43 -2.23 -3.12 9.13
CA VAL A 43 -1.65 -4.29 8.45
C VAL A 43 -0.63 -4.99 9.35
N PRO A 44 -0.79 -6.27 9.69
CA PRO A 44 0.25 -6.99 10.41
C PRO A 44 1.44 -7.31 9.49
N PRO A 45 2.69 -7.19 9.96
CA PRO A 45 3.89 -7.45 9.14
C PRO A 45 3.99 -8.87 8.56
N HIS A 46 3.31 -9.83 9.20
CA HIS A 46 3.27 -11.24 8.80
C HIS A 46 2.02 -11.61 7.97
N ALA A 47 1.29 -10.62 7.42
CA ALA A 47 0.13 -10.91 6.60
C ALA A 47 0.51 -11.77 5.38
N PRO A 48 -0.20 -12.87 5.09
CA PRO A 48 0.28 -13.90 4.17
C PRO A 48 0.46 -13.41 2.73
N TRP A 49 -0.31 -12.40 2.29
CA TRP A 49 -0.17 -11.81 0.96
C TRP A 49 1.08 -10.93 0.80
N LEU A 50 1.77 -10.54 1.88
CA LEU A 50 3.02 -9.77 1.78
C LEU A 50 4.18 -10.62 1.24
N GLN A 51 4.16 -11.94 1.48
CA GLN A 51 5.24 -12.81 1.05
C GLN A 51 5.34 -12.86 -0.47
N GLY A 52 6.52 -12.50 -1.01
CA GLY A 52 6.75 -12.47 -2.45
C GLY A 52 6.06 -11.33 -3.20
N ALA A 53 5.51 -10.34 -2.50
CA ALA A 53 4.72 -9.28 -3.12
C ALA A 53 5.56 -8.18 -3.79
N HIS A 54 4.97 -7.52 -4.78
CA HIS A 54 5.31 -6.14 -5.12
C HIS A 54 4.51 -5.23 -4.18
N LEU A 55 5.20 -4.50 -3.29
CA LEU A 55 4.56 -3.64 -2.30
C LEU A 55 4.29 -2.26 -2.89
N LEU A 56 3.05 -1.77 -2.75
CA LEU A 56 2.65 -0.41 -3.03
C LEU A 56 2.37 0.30 -1.71
N ILE A 57 3.07 1.40 -1.44
CA ILE A 57 2.81 2.31 -0.33
C ILE A 57 2.15 3.57 -0.89
N ALA A 58 0.84 3.71 -0.70
CA ALA A 58 0.10 4.83 -1.28
C ALA A 58 -0.20 5.93 -0.25
N ALA A 59 0.11 7.17 -0.59
CA ALA A 59 -0.46 8.30 0.12
C ALA A 59 -1.97 8.35 -0.09
N ASP A 60 -2.74 8.58 0.98
CA ASP A 60 -4.21 8.48 0.97
C ASP A 60 -4.91 9.26 -0.14
N CYS A 61 -4.37 10.42 -0.55
CA CYS A 61 -4.96 11.24 -1.60
C CYS A 61 -4.71 10.71 -3.02
N THR A 62 -3.69 9.88 -3.23
CA THR A 62 -3.26 9.48 -4.58
C THR A 62 -4.30 8.67 -5.37
N PRO A 63 -5.06 7.73 -4.77
CA PRO A 63 -6.12 7.03 -5.49
C PRO A 63 -7.31 7.91 -5.84
N PHE A 64 -7.51 9.01 -5.08
CA PHE A 64 -8.59 9.96 -5.37
C PHE A 64 -8.21 10.98 -6.44
N ALA A 65 -6.92 11.32 -6.54
CA ALA A 65 -6.42 12.27 -7.54
C ALA A 65 -6.14 11.60 -8.90
N TYR A 66 -5.58 10.39 -8.92
CA TYR A 66 -5.15 9.72 -10.14
C TYR A 66 -6.22 8.71 -10.63
N ALA A 67 -6.89 9.01 -11.74
CA ALA A 67 -8.05 8.24 -12.20
C ALA A 67 -7.77 6.75 -12.48
N GLU A 68 -6.58 6.43 -13.00
CA GLU A 68 -6.21 5.07 -13.43
C GLU A 68 -5.50 4.28 -12.31
N PHE A 69 -5.69 4.65 -11.04
CA PHE A 69 -4.87 4.15 -9.93
C PHE A 69 -4.94 2.63 -9.74
N HIS A 70 -6.13 2.05 -9.91
CA HIS A 70 -6.29 0.59 -9.83
C HIS A 70 -5.50 -0.13 -10.91
N ARG A 71 -5.49 0.42 -12.13
CA ARG A 71 -4.83 -0.17 -13.29
C ARG A 71 -3.31 -0.04 -13.20
N ASP A 72 -2.82 1.15 -12.85
CA ASP A 72 -1.40 1.49 -12.98
C ASP A 72 -0.62 1.20 -11.69
N PHE A 73 -1.26 1.25 -10.52
CA PHE A 73 -0.59 1.08 -9.23
C PHE A 73 -1.05 -0.15 -8.46
N ILE A 74 -2.36 -0.44 -8.35
CA ILE A 74 -2.83 -1.56 -7.52
C ILE A 74 -2.66 -2.91 -8.23
N LYS A 75 -2.83 -2.95 -9.56
CA LYS A 75 -2.76 -4.19 -10.35
C LYS A 75 -1.45 -4.94 -10.13
N GLY A 76 -1.57 -6.16 -9.60
CA GLY A 76 -0.42 -7.04 -9.33
C GLY A 76 0.41 -6.66 -8.10
N ARG A 77 -0.05 -5.71 -7.27
CA ARG A 77 0.65 -5.23 -6.07
C ARG A 77 -0.19 -5.42 -4.82
N VAL A 78 0.50 -5.57 -3.70
CA VAL A 78 -0.11 -5.45 -2.36
C VAL A 78 -0.04 -3.99 -1.95
N LEU A 79 -1.19 -3.39 -1.74
CA LEU A 79 -1.35 -2.00 -1.30
C LEU A 79 -1.34 -1.91 0.24
N VAL A 80 -0.53 -0.99 0.76
CA VAL A 80 -0.71 -0.36 2.06
C VAL A 80 -0.88 1.15 1.86
N ASN A 81 -1.80 1.79 2.58
CA ASN A 81 -2.01 3.24 2.52
C ASN A 81 -1.67 3.92 3.85
N ALA A 82 -1.13 5.13 3.75
CA ALA A 82 -0.68 5.94 4.88
C ALA A 82 -0.62 7.42 4.49
N CYS A 83 -0.88 8.32 5.44
CA CYS A 83 -0.77 9.75 5.26
C CYS A 83 0.01 10.39 6.41
N PRO A 84 1.23 10.91 6.16
CA PRO A 84 2.08 11.43 7.22
C PRO A 84 1.57 12.73 7.84
N LYS A 85 0.57 13.37 7.21
CA LYS A 85 -0.13 14.53 7.76
C LYS A 85 -1.23 14.14 8.75
N LEU A 86 -1.83 12.96 8.58
CA LEU A 86 -3.02 12.54 9.33
C LEU A 86 -2.71 11.44 10.34
N ASP A 87 -1.71 10.61 10.05
CA ASP A 87 -1.33 9.47 10.87
C ASP A 87 -0.29 9.85 11.94
N ASP A 88 -0.31 9.13 13.07
CA ASP A 88 0.88 9.01 13.93
C ASP A 88 1.89 8.09 13.24
N THR A 89 2.93 8.70 12.70
CA THR A 89 3.97 8.04 11.90
C THR A 89 5.17 7.57 12.70
N SER A 90 5.18 7.76 14.03
CA SER A 90 6.34 7.46 14.88
C SER A 90 6.89 6.04 14.74
N ASN A 91 6.04 5.06 14.39
CA ASN A 91 6.46 3.67 14.18
C ASN A 91 6.64 3.24 12.70
N TYR A 92 6.31 4.09 11.74
CA TYR A 92 6.08 3.63 10.35
C TYR A 92 7.36 3.10 9.70
N VAL A 93 8.52 3.71 9.98
CA VAL A 93 9.83 3.19 9.51
C VAL A 93 10.08 1.79 10.07
N ASN A 94 9.88 1.59 11.37
CA ASN A 94 10.09 0.28 12.00
C ASN A 94 9.13 -0.77 11.43
N LYS A 95 7.86 -0.40 11.27
CA LYS A 95 6.84 -1.30 10.74
C LYS A 95 7.10 -1.69 9.29
N LEU A 96 7.45 -0.72 8.44
CA LEU A 96 7.86 -1.00 7.06
C LEU A 96 9.11 -1.86 7.04
N THR A 97 10.11 -1.56 7.88
CA THR A 97 11.33 -2.38 7.99
C THR A 97 10.99 -3.83 8.34
N GLU A 98 10.09 -4.04 9.30
CA GLU A 98 9.63 -5.36 9.71
C GLU A 98 8.93 -6.11 8.57
N ILE A 99 8.03 -5.43 7.84
CA ILE A 99 7.39 -5.97 6.63
C ILE A 99 8.46 -6.41 5.61
N LEU A 100 9.44 -5.55 5.33
CA LEU A 100 10.48 -5.86 4.35
C LEU A 100 11.41 -6.99 4.81
N GLN A 101 11.74 -7.07 6.11
CA GLN A 101 12.61 -8.12 6.66
C GLN A 101 11.93 -9.49 6.68
N GLN A 102 10.66 -9.55 7.10
CA GLN A 102 9.93 -10.80 7.28
C GLN A 102 9.39 -11.40 5.98
N ASN A 103 9.41 -10.64 4.88
CA ASN A 103 8.84 -11.06 3.60
C ASN A 103 9.83 -10.91 2.45
N ASP A 104 9.74 -11.76 1.43
CA ASP A 104 10.55 -11.65 0.20
C ASP A 104 9.97 -10.64 -0.80
N ILE A 105 9.81 -9.39 -0.36
CA ILE A 105 9.28 -8.28 -1.17
C ILE A 105 10.15 -8.08 -2.42
N LYS A 106 9.50 -8.09 -3.58
CA LYS A 106 10.16 -8.04 -4.90
C LYS A 106 10.45 -6.62 -5.37
N SER A 107 9.60 -5.66 -4.98
CA SER A 107 9.83 -4.24 -5.21
C SER A 107 8.95 -3.42 -4.26
N VAL A 108 9.32 -2.16 -4.05
CA VAL A 108 8.50 -1.17 -3.37
C VAL A 108 8.22 -0.02 -4.35
N THR A 109 6.95 0.31 -4.53
CA THR A 109 6.55 1.55 -5.19
C THR A 109 5.84 2.43 -4.17
N VAL A 110 6.17 3.71 -4.11
CA VAL A 110 5.52 4.69 -3.25
C VAL A 110 4.81 5.72 -4.12
N THR A 111 3.50 5.90 -3.94
CA THR A 111 2.78 7.01 -4.58
C THR A 111 2.61 8.15 -3.60
N ILE A 112 3.06 9.34 -3.98
CA ILE A 112 2.92 10.57 -3.19
C ILE A 112 2.26 11.66 -4.02
N MET A 113 1.62 12.62 -3.37
CA MET A 113 1.23 13.87 -4.03
C MET A 113 2.46 14.79 -4.14
N GLU A 114 2.49 15.69 -5.13
CA GLU A 114 3.56 16.69 -5.33
C GLU A 114 3.72 17.67 -4.15
N VAL A 115 2.69 17.80 -3.32
CA VAL A 115 2.67 18.68 -2.15
C VAL A 115 3.66 18.22 -1.06
N PRO A 116 4.25 19.17 -0.31
CA PRO A 116 5.35 18.85 0.61
C PRO A 116 4.97 17.90 1.73
N CYS A 117 3.70 17.86 2.14
CA CYS A 117 3.28 16.98 3.24
C CYS A 117 3.46 15.50 2.92
N CYS A 118 3.44 15.07 1.65
CA CYS A 118 3.60 13.66 1.30
C CYS A 118 5.06 13.18 1.24
N ARG A 119 6.05 14.09 1.22
CA ARG A 119 7.48 13.74 1.12
C ARG A 119 7.97 12.84 2.26
N GLY A 120 7.36 12.95 3.44
CA GLY A 120 7.68 12.10 4.58
C GLY A 120 7.50 10.60 4.28
N MET A 121 6.54 10.20 3.43
CA MET A 121 6.36 8.79 3.09
C MET A 121 7.50 8.23 2.25
N ALA A 122 8.00 9.00 1.28
CA ALA A 122 9.14 8.58 0.47
C ALA A 122 10.37 8.37 1.36
N ILE A 123 10.66 9.33 2.25
CA ILE A 123 11.78 9.23 3.21
C ILE A 123 11.63 8.01 4.12
N MET A 124 10.45 7.77 4.67
CA MET A 124 10.22 6.60 5.53
C MET A 124 10.38 5.27 4.78
N ALA A 125 9.94 5.19 3.52
CA ALA A 125 10.12 4.01 2.69
C ALA A 125 11.61 3.78 2.36
N GLU A 126 12.35 4.83 1.98
CA GLU A 126 13.80 4.77 1.74
C GLU A 126 14.55 4.29 2.99
N GLN A 127 14.23 4.86 4.15
CA GLN A 127 14.80 4.45 5.43
C GLN A 127 14.49 2.99 5.76
N ALA A 128 13.26 2.54 5.52
CA ALA A 128 12.85 1.17 5.77
C ALA A 128 13.56 0.18 4.84
N VAL A 129 13.68 0.48 3.54
CA VAL A 129 14.42 -0.34 2.59
C VAL A 129 15.89 -0.45 3.03
N LYS A 130 16.53 0.67 3.37
CA LYS A 130 17.91 0.68 3.88
C LYS A 130 18.06 -0.13 5.17
N ALA A 131 17.16 0.05 6.13
CA ALA A 131 17.18 -0.63 7.42
C ALA A 131 16.85 -2.12 7.31
N SER A 132 16.13 -2.53 6.26
CA SER A 132 15.81 -3.94 6.02
C SER A 132 17.05 -4.77 5.70
N GLY A 133 18.13 -4.15 5.21
CA GLY A 133 19.35 -4.82 4.78
C GLY A 133 19.18 -5.61 3.48
N LYS A 134 18.03 -5.52 2.81
CA LYS A 134 17.74 -6.18 1.53
C LYS A 134 17.94 -5.23 0.36
N ASP A 135 18.40 -5.76 -0.76
CA ASP A 135 18.44 -5.04 -2.04
C ASP A 135 17.05 -5.12 -2.70
N ILE A 136 16.22 -4.09 -2.48
CA ILE A 136 14.85 -4.03 -2.97
C ILE A 136 14.72 -2.81 -3.88
N PRO A 137 14.33 -2.98 -5.16
CA PRO A 137 14.03 -1.86 -6.04
C PRO A 137 12.94 -0.96 -5.44
N LEU A 138 13.24 0.34 -5.35
CA LEU A 138 12.35 1.36 -4.81
C LEU A 138 12.04 2.41 -5.89
N GLU A 139 10.75 2.60 -6.17
CA GLU A 139 10.24 3.63 -7.08
C GLU A 139 9.40 4.63 -6.28
N ILE A 140 9.61 5.93 -6.52
CA ILE A 140 8.72 6.99 -6.02
C ILE A 140 7.98 7.59 -7.22
N ALA A 141 6.66 7.45 -7.24
CA ALA A 141 5.78 8.05 -8.24
C ALA A 141 5.06 9.26 -7.64
N ILE A 142 5.17 10.41 -8.32
CA ILE A 142 4.62 11.68 -7.85
C ILE A 142 3.37 12.01 -8.67
N ILE A 143 2.27 12.28 -7.97
CA ILE A 143 0.98 12.66 -8.55
C ILE A 143 0.76 14.16 -8.33
N GLY A 144 0.51 14.89 -9.42
CA GLY A 144 0.17 16.30 -9.41
C GLY A 144 -1.21 16.54 -8.79
N VAL A 145 -1.47 17.75 -8.31
CA VAL A 145 -2.79 18.11 -7.75
C VAL A 145 -3.91 18.06 -8.79
N ALA A 146 -3.57 18.09 -10.09
CA ALA A 146 -4.51 17.90 -11.19
C ALA A 146 -4.65 16.44 -11.66
N GLY A 147 -3.98 15.49 -10.99
CA GLY A 147 -4.18 14.04 -11.18
C GLY A 147 -3.29 13.40 -12.23
N GLU A 148 -2.33 14.13 -12.80
CA GLU A 148 -1.30 13.61 -13.69
C GLU A 148 -0.12 13.01 -12.91
N ARG A 149 0.62 12.09 -13.53
CA ARG A 149 1.89 11.62 -12.99
C ARG A 149 2.99 12.59 -13.43
N VAL A 150 3.66 13.23 -12.47
CA VAL A 150 4.72 14.23 -12.74
C VAL A 150 6.13 13.63 -12.68
N ALA A 151 6.31 12.48 -12.00
CA ALA A 151 7.54 11.68 -11.97
C ALA A 151 7.21 10.21 -11.60
#